data_AF-A0A380FDR0-F1
#
_entry.id   AF-A0A380FDR0-F1
#
_cell.length_a   1.000
_cell.length_b   1.000
_cell.length_c   1.000
_cell.angle_alpha   90.00
_cell.angle_beta   90.00
_cell.angle_gamma   90.00
#
_symmetry.space_group_name_H-M   'P 1'
#
loop_
_entity.id
_entity.type
_entity.pdbx_description
1 polymer ?
#
loop_
_entity_poly.entity_id
_entity_poly.type
_entity_poly.pdbx_seq_one_letter_code
_entity_poly.pdbx_strand_id
1 'polypeptide(L)' 'MVHKVKTIGLQLEDLESKKFIFAVAGGKSKGEAIKAYLSIAPKNTVLITDEGAARVIANNSTKK' A
#
# COMPACT_ATOMS: atom_id res chain seq x y z
N MET A 1 -0.78 -2.93 20.68
CA MET A 1 0.60 -2.45 20.90
C MET A 1 1.38 -2.71 19.61
N VAL A 2 1.95 -1.69 18.97
CA VAL A 2 2.73 -1.84 17.73
C VAL A 2 4.22 -1.79 18.10
N HIS A 3 4.96 -2.84 17.76
CA HIS A 3 6.40 -2.92 17.98
C HIS A 3 7.13 -2.65 16.67
N LYS A 4 7.72 -1.45 16.52
CA LYS A 4 8.61 -1.13 15.40
C LYS A 4 10.05 -1.39 15.83
N VAL A 5 10.66 -2.45 15.28
CA VAL A 5 12.08 -2.75 15.47
C VAL A 5 12.87 -1.97 14.42
N LYS A 6 14.03 -1.42 14.79
CA LYS A 6 14.95 -0.82 13.81
C LYS A 6 15.53 -1.93 12.94
N THR A 7 15.12 -1.97 11.67
CA THR A 7 15.65 -2.89 10.66
C THR A 7 16.61 -2.15 9.74
N ILE A 8 17.67 -2.84 9.30
CA ILE A 8 18.53 -2.34 8.23
C ILE A 8 17.78 -2.55 6.91
N GLY A 9 17.60 -1.49 6.12
CA GLY A 9 16.94 -1.57 4.82
C GLY A 9 16.26 -0.28 4.41
N LEU A 10 15.62 -0.32 3.24
CA LEU A 10 14.83 0.78 2.69
C LEU A 10 13.70 1.15 3.65
N GLN A 11 13.61 2.44 3.93
CA GLN A 11 12.51 3.02 4.67
C GLN A 11 11.45 3.58 3.70
N LEU A 12 10.29 3.92 4.23
CA LEU A 12 9.19 4.49 3.42
C LEU A 12 9.58 5.85 2.85
N GLU A 13 10.32 6.63 3.63
CA GLU A 13 10.79 7.97 3.29
C GLU A 13 11.78 7.93 2.11
N ASP A 14 12.53 6.82 1.96
CA ASP A 14 13.46 6.64 0.84
C ASP A 14 12.73 6.52 -0.52
N LEU A 15 11.44 6.16 -0.51
CA LEU A 15 10.64 6.00 -1.71
C LEU A 15 10.31 7.34 -2.38
N GLU A 16 10.22 8.44 -1.62
CA GLU A 16 9.89 9.76 -2.18
C GLU A 16 10.89 10.23 -3.25
N SER A 17 12.14 9.83 -3.10
CA SER A 17 13.23 10.16 -4.04
C SER A 17 13.22 9.33 -5.32
N LYS A 18 12.42 8.26 -5.40
CA LYS A 18 12.47 7.29 -6.50
C LYS A 18 11.54 7.70 -7.62
N LYS A 19 12.06 7.66 -8.85
CA LYS A 19 11.31 8.03 -10.05
C LYS A 19 10.18 7.06 -10.40
N PHE A 20 10.39 5.76 -10.18
CA PHE A 20 9.44 4.70 -10.51
C PHE A 20 9.29 3.75 -9.34
N ILE A 21 8.07 3.59 -8.83
CA ILE A 21 7.74 2.74 -7.69
C ILE A 21 6.65 1.77 -8.12
N PHE A 22 6.93 0.47 -8.03
CA PHE A 22 5.99 -0.59 -8.34
C PHE A 22 5.69 -1.37 -7.06
N ALA A 23 4.49 -1.18 -6.53
CA ALA A 23 3.99 -1.95 -5.40
C ALA A 23 3.31 -3.21 -5.93
N VAL A 24 3.65 -4.38 -5.40
CA VAL A 24 3.03 -5.66 -5.77
C VAL A 24 2.44 -6.30 -4.53
N ALA A 25 1.12 -6.45 -4.50
CA ALA A 25 0.43 -7.11 -3.39
C ALA A 25 -0.93 -7.61 -3.84
N GLY A 26 -1.38 -8.72 -3.25
CA GLY A 26 -2.65 -9.35 -3.57
C GLY A 26 -3.27 -10.06 -2.37
N GLY A 27 -4.44 -10.64 -2.59
CA GLY A 27 -5.24 -11.34 -1.61
C GLY A 27 -6.25 -10.43 -0.94
N LYS A 28 -7.52 -10.85 -0.98
CA LYS A 28 -8.64 -10.18 -0.31
C LYS A 28 -8.36 -9.87 1.17
N SER A 29 -7.68 -10.78 1.89
CA SER A 29 -7.34 -10.62 3.31
C SER A 29 -6.37 -9.47 3.61
N LYS A 30 -5.66 -8.98 2.59
CA LYS A 30 -4.68 -7.89 2.71
C LYS A 30 -5.19 -6.57 2.14
N GLY A 31 -6.40 -6.52 1.58
CA GLY A 31 -6.93 -5.35 0.88
C GLY A 31 -6.90 -4.06 1.71
N GLU A 32 -7.32 -4.12 2.98
CA GLU A 32 -7.28 -2.96 3.89
C GLU A 32 -5.84 -2.49 4.19
N ALA A 33 -4.89 -3.43 4.32
CA ALA A 33 -3.49 -3.08 4.54
C ALA A 33 -2.87 -2.43 3.30
N ILE A 34 -3.19 -2.93 2.10
CA ILE A 34 -2.76 -2.34 0.83
C ILE A 34 -3.34 -0.92 0.71
N LYS A 35 -4.63 -0.75 0.99
CA LYS A 35 -5.31 0.55 0.98
C LYS A 35 -4.68 1.55 1.95
N ALA A 36 -4.35 1.12 3.16
CA ALA A 36 -3.66 1.96 4.15
C ALA A 36 -2.28 2.42 3.65
N TYR A 37 -1.51 1.52 3.02
CA TYR A 37 -0.24 1.92 2.39
C TYR A 37 -0.44 2.93 1.26
N LEU A 38 -1.42 2.72 0.37
CA LEU A 38 -1.70 3.65 -0.73
C LEU A 38 -2.07 5.06 -0.25
N SER A 39 -2.62 5.20 0.96
CA SER A 39 -2.94 6.52 1.53
C SER A 39 -1.71 7.38 1.86
N ILE A 40 -0.55 6.74 2.06
CA ILE A 40 0.74 7.39 2.34
C ILE A 40 1.77 7.19 1.23
N ALA A 41 1.45 6.39 0.21
CA ALA A 41 2.37 6.08 -0.87
C ALA A 41 2.65 7.33 -1.73
N PRO A 42 3.88 7.48 -2.27
CA PRO A 42 4.17 8.53 -3.23
C PRO A 42 3.24 8.49 -4.46
N LYS A 43 2.92 9.66 -5.03
CA LYS A 43 1.96 9.78 -6.13
C LYS A 43 2.36 9.03 -7.41
N ASN A 44 3.64 8.74 -7.58
CA ASN A 44 4.19 7.99 -8.71
C ASN A 44 4.27 6.47 -8.44
N THR A 45 3.60 5.97 -7.42
CA THR A 45 3.45 4.53 -7.17
C THR A 45 2.41 3.92 -8.10
N VAL A 46 2.81 2.88 -8.81
CA VAL A 46 1.93 1.99 -9.57
C VAL A 46 1.69 0.74 -8.73
N LEU A 47 0.42 0.41 -8.44
CA LEU A 47 0.05 -0.82 -7.77
C LEU A 47 -0.30 -1.91 -8.79
N ILE A 48 0.31 -3.08 -8.63
CA ILE A 48 -0.04 -4.32 -9.30
C ILE A 48 -0.72 -5.23 -8.27
N THR A 49 -1.96 -5.62 -8.53
CA THR A 49 -2.79 -6.38 -7.59
C THR A 49 -3.74 -7.34 -8.30
N ASP A 50 -4.30 -8.29 -7.56
CA ASP A 50 -5.35 -9.18 -8.06
C ASP A 50 -6.76 -8.63 -7.82
N GLU A 51 -7.74 -9.25 -8.46
CA GLU A 51 -9.15 -8.86 -8.38
C GLU A 51 -9.71 -8.89 -6.95
N GLY A 52 -9.32 -9.88 -6.14
CA GLY A 52 -9.81 -10.05 -4.77
C GLY A 52 -9.38 -8.93 -3.85
N ALA A 53 -8.13 -8.47 -3.98
CA ALA A 53 -7.64 -7.28 -3.29
C ALA A 53 -8.24 -5.99 -3.90
N ALA A 54 -8.30 -5.89 -5.23
CA ALA A 54 -8.86 -4.72 -5.93
C ALA A 54 -10.30 -4.42 -5.49
N ARG A 55 -11.15 -5.44 -5.35
CA ARG A 55 -12.53 -5.28 -4.87
C ARG A 55 -12.61 -4.67 -3.47
N VAL A 56 -11.70 -5.06 -2.56
CA VAL A 56 -11.65 -4.49 -1.21
C VAL A 56 -11.16 -3.04 -1.25
N ILE A 57 -10.13 -2.76 -2.05
CA ILE A 57 -9.56 -1.41 -2.19
C ILE A 57 -10.59 -0.44 -2.79
N ALA A 58 -11.29 -0.86 -3.84
CA ALA A 58 -12.26 -0.07 -4.60
C ALA A 58 -13.63 0.07 -3.92
N ASN A 59 -13.96 -0.81 -2.97
CA ASN A 59 -15.18 -0.67 -2.17
C ASN A 59 -15.06 0.57 -1.27
N ASN A 60 -15.61 1.67 -1.77
CA ASN A 60 -15.80 2.90 -1.02
C ASN A 60 -16.79 2.62 0.11
N SER A 61 -16.35 2.75 1.35
CA SER A 61 -17.23 3.10 2.46
C SER A 61 -17.83 4.47 2.15
N THR A 62 -18.86 4.51 1.29
CA THR A 62 -19.78 5.63 1.18
C THR A 62 -20.48 5.77 2.52
N LYS A 63 -19.84 6.43 3.48
CA LYS A 63 -20.58 7.16 4.51
C LYS A 63 -21.12 8.41 3.82
N LYS A 64 -22.33 8.26 3.30
CA LYS A 64 -23.23 9.38 3.02
C LYS A 64 -23.69 9.99 4.34
#